data_AF-A0A397SZI2-F1
#
_entry.id   AF-A0A397SZI2-F1
#
_cell.length_a   1.000
_cell.length_b   1.000
_cell.length_c   1.000
_cell.angle_alpha   90.00
_cell.angle_beta   90.00
_cell.angle_gamma   90.00
#
_symmetry.space_group_name_H-M   'P 1'
#
loop_
_entity.id
_entity.type
_entity.pdbx_description
1 polymer ?
#
loop_
_entity_poly.entity_id
_entity_poly.type
_entity_poly.pdbx_seq_one_letter_code
_entity_poly.pdbx_strand_id
1 'polypeptide(L)'
;MDLVVERNREFQVQNKQKKFLDSSKVEKDEPLLNGSQYHKINIYPSKRIGKRTSLDNCEDFCFKEFSNNSTHSSGRFNNEQTQIEIRRQVNILKELKNSDHIIRFYGVAQEDSKYYLVTEWMEYGNLNEYYNRFRDNINWEIKIKFALDICRGVAYLHGCKILHHDIQSANILVNEHHKVKIANFGLSKKFSDITRNITHNLENIRYMAPEKLLLDNNENNSEIKRKKVSYDSKCEIYR
;
A
#
# COMPACT_ATOMS: atom_id res chain seq x y z
N MET A 1 -29.04 20.94 25.78
CA MET A 1 -28.73 20.17 24.57
C MET A 1 -27.27 20.39 24.27
N ASP A 2 -26.49 19.31 24.22
CA ASP A 2 -25.03 19.36 24.28
C ASP A 2 -24.39 19.91 23.00
N LEU A 3 -23.51 20.90 23.16
CA LEU A 3 -22.67 21.50 22.10
C LEU A 3 -21.92 20.45 21.25
N VAL A 4 -21.66 19.26 21.82
CA VAL A 4 -21.03 18.11 21.15
C VAL A 4 -21.93 17.50 20.08
N VAL A 5 -23.24 17.44 20.32
CA VAL A 5 -24.22 16.86 19.37
C VAL A 5 -24.42 17.78 18.18
N GLU A 6 -24.37 19.10 18.40
CA GLU A 6 -24.51 20.12 17.37
C GLU A 6 -23.25 20.17 16.48
N ARG A 7 -22.04 20.13 17.07
CA ARG A 7 -20.77 20.01 16.34
C ARG A 7 -20.69 18.71 15.52
N ASN A 8 -21.25 17.62 16.03
CA ASN A 8 -21.33 16.35 15.30
C ASN A 8 -22.31 16.41 14.12
N ARG A 9 -23.44 17.12 14.24
CA ARG A 9 -24.34 17.36 13.10
C ARG A 9 -23.69 18.26 12.04
N GLU A 10 -23.02 19.33 12.44
CA GLU A 10 -22.31 20.22 11.51
C GLU A 10 -21.20 19.48 10.77
N PHE A 11 -20.45 18.60 11.46
CA PHE A 11 -19.43 17.73 10.83
C PHE A 11 -20.03 16.71 9.85
N GLN A 12 -21.23 16.18 10.14
CA GLN A 12 -21.95 15.27 9.25
C GLN A 12 -22.54 16.00 8.03
N VAL A 13 -23.00 17.24 8.20
CA VAL A 13 -23.56 18.09 7.11
C VAL A 13 -22.44 18.60 6.19
N GLN A 14 -21.30 19.03 6.74
CA GLN A 14 -20.12 19.42 5.94
C GLN A 14 -19.55 18.22 5.13
N ASN A 15 -19.61 17.00 5.67
CA ASN A 15 -19.21 15.79 4.95
C ASN A 15 -20.23 15.33 3.90
N LYS A 16 -21.51 15.69 4.01
CA LYS A 16 -22.52 15.45 2.95
C LYS A 16 -22.37 16.42 1.77
N GLN A 17 -21.76 17.59 1.96
CA GLN A 17 -21.56 18.60 0.91
C GLN A 17 -20.19 18.57 0.23
N LYS A 18 -19.22 17.79 0.73
CA LYS A 18 -18.03 17.42 -0.05
C LYS A 18 -18.44 16.48 -1.18
N LYS A 19 -18.83 17.09 -2.31
CA LYS A 19 -19.00 16.50 -3.63
C LYS A 19 -18.08 15.29 -3.81
N PHE A 20 -18.70 14.16 -4.13
CA PHE A 20 -18.03 12.99 -4.67
C PHE A 20 -17.01 13.43 -5.73
N LEU A 21 -15.73 13.38 -5.37
CA LEU A 21 -14.67 13.42 -6.36
C LEU A 21 -14.71 12.04 -7.03
N ASP A 22 -15.33 12.00 -8.20
CA ASP A 22 -15.31 10.88 -9.10
C ASP A 22 -13.87 10.39 -9.29
N SER A 23 -13.54 9.25 -8.70
CA SER A 23 -12.20 8.65 -8.70
C SER A 23 -11.77 8.17 -10.09
N SER A 24 -12.63 8.29 -11.10
CA SER A 24 -12.30 8.05 -12.50
C SER A 24 -11.60 9.23 -13.19
N LYS A 25 -11.59 10.42 -12.57
CA LYS A 25 -11.06 11.69 -13.11
C LYS A 25 -9.68 12.10 -12.62
N VAL A 26 -8.81 11.15 -12.25
CA VAL A 26 -7.37 11.44 -12.23
C VAL A 26 -6.86 11.30 -13.66
N GLU A 27 -6.40 12.45 -14.18
CA GLU A 27 -6.21 12.82 -15.58
C GLU A 27 -5.19 11.92 -16.29
N LYS A 28 -5.44 11.64 -17.58
CA LYS A 28 -4.47 11.01 -18.49
C LYS A 28 -3.20 11.86 -18.71
N ASP A 29 -3.19 13.08 -18.16
CA ASP A 29 -2.26 14.16 -18.48
C ASP A 29 -1.34 14.54 -17.31
N GLU A 30 -1.31 13.76 -16.22
CA GLU A 30 -0.34 14.01 -15.16
C GLU A 30 1.09 13.75 -15.66
N PRO A 31 2.02 14.69 -15.45
CA PRO A 31 3.37 14.57 -15.97
C PRO A 31 4.11 13.42 -15.29
N LEU A 32 4.69 12.55 -16.10
CA LEU A 32 5.58 11.50 -15.63
C LEU A 32 6.91 12.10 -15.17
N LEU A 33 7.49 11.51 -14.13
CA LEU A 33 8.83 11.87 -13.70
C LEU A 33 9.84 11.50 -14.79
N ASN A 34 10.76 12.42 -15.09
CA ASN A 34 11.81 12.19 -16.07
C ASN A 34 12.94 11.37 -15.42
N GLY A 35 13.03 10.09 -15.80
CA GLY A 35 14.03 9.15 -15.27
C GLY A 35 15.48 9.58 -15.50
N SER A 36 15.77 10.41 -16.51
CA SER A 36 17.12 10.92 -16.78
C SER A 36 17.65 11.86 -15.69
N GLN A 37 16.78 12.37 -14.81
CA GLN A 37 17.16 13.19 -13.66
C GLN A 37 17.72 12.38 -12.48
N TYR A 38 17.86 11.05 -12.63
CA TYR A 38 18.28 10.15 -11.57
C TYR A 38 19.43 9.24 -12.02
N HIS A 39 20.48 9.16 -11.20
CA HIS A 39 21.56 8.20 -11.38
C HIS A 39 21.13 6.83 -10.84
N LYS A 40 21.19 5.79 -11.68
CA LYS A 40 20.92 4.40 -11.28
C LYS A 40 22.11 3.89 -10.46
N ILE A 41 21.83 3.27 -9.33
CA ILE A 41 22.88 2.65 -8.52
C ILE A 41 22.68 1.14 -8.42
N ASN A 42 23.78 0.42 -8.16
CA ASN A 42 23.81 -1.04 -8.11
C ASN A 42 23.25 -1.62 -6.80
N ILE A 43 22.12 -1.10 -6.33
CA ILE A 43 21.42 -1.57 -5.14
C ILE A 43 20.01 -2.00 -5.56
N TYR A 44 19.80 -3.33 -5.55
CA TYR A 44 18.56 -3.97 -5.99
C TYR A 44 18.09 -4.99 -4.95
N PRO A 45 17.26 -4.60 -3.97
CA PRO A 45 16.68 -5.53 -3.00
C PRO A 45 15.88 -6.66 -3.66
N SER A 46 15.33 -6.39 -4.86
CA SER A 46 14.70 -7.40 -5.70
C SER A 46 14.86 -7.06 -7.18
N LYS A 47 14.55 -8.01 -8.06
CA LYS A 47 14.57 -7.81 -9.53
C LYS A 47 13.75 -6.61 -10.03
N ARG A 48 12.79 -6.13 -9.23
CA ARG A 48 11.85 -5.06 -9.59
C ARG A 48 12.04 -3.79 -8.77
N ILE A 49 12.98 -3.74 -7.84
CA ILE A 49 13.21 -2.57 -6.98
C ILE A 49 14.65 -2.13 -7.18
N GLY A 50 14.85 -0.89 -7.61
CA GLY A 50 16.16 -0.27 -7.72
C GLY A 50 16.23 1.04 -6.94
N LYS A 51 17.37 1.27 -6.29
CA LYS A 51 17.68 2.58 -5.71
C LYS A 51 18.23 3.50 -6.80
N ARG A 52 17.87 4.79 -6.75
CA ARG A 52 18.40 5.82 -7.64
C ARG A 52 18.61 7.12 -6.90
N THR A 53 19.61 7.89 -7.28
CA THR A 53 19.95 9.16 -6.63
C THR A 53 19.63 10.31 -7.56
N SER A 54 18.86 11.30 -7.10
CA SER A 54 18.52 12.50 -7.86
C SER A 54 19.77 13.32 -8.18
N LEU A 55 19.86 13.83 -9.41
CA LEU A 55 20.96 14.69 -9.85
C LEU A 55 20.88 16.10 -9.25
N ASP A 56 19.68 16.55 -8.87
CA ASP A 56 19.46 17.93 -8.44
C ASP A 56 19.84 18.15 -6.97
N ASN A 57 19.56 17.18 -6.10
CA ASN A 57 19.71 17.30 -4.65
C ASN A 57 20.40 16.12 -3.97
N CYS A 58 20.90 15.15 -4.74
CA CYS A 58 21.54 13.93 -4.24
C CYS A 58 20.68 13.10 -3.26
N GLU A 59 19.36 13.28 -3.27
CA GLU A 59 18.45 12.46 -2.47
C GLU A 59 18.22 11.10 -3.13
N ASP A 60 18.00 10.09 -2.30
CA ASP A 60 17.79 8.71 -2.73
C ASP A 60 16.32 8.33 -2.85
N PHE A 61 15.99 7.65 -3.94
CA PHE A 61 14.65 7.26 -4.33
C PHE A 61 14.58 5.77 -4.62
N CYS A 62 13.42 5.20 -4.35
CA CYS A 62 13.07 3.84 -4.72
C CYS A 62 12.28 3.87 -6.03
N PHE A 63 12.75 3.11 -7.02
CA PHE A 63 12.05 2.85 -8.28
C PHE A 63 11.56 1.41 -8.27
N LYS A 64 10.26 1.22 -8.04
CA LYS A 64 9.61 -0.09 -8.07
C LYS A 64 8.90 -0.30 -9.41
N GLU A 65 9.42 -1.21 -10.22
CA GLU A 65 8.82 -1.61 -11.50
C GLU A 65 7.45 -2.27 -11.25
N PHE A 66 6.41 -1.78 -11.94
CA PHE A 66 5.12 -2.46 -12.00
C PHE A 66 5.27 -3.78 -12.77
N SER A 67 4.67 -4.87 -12.30
CA SER A 67 4.80 -6.13 -13.02
C SER A 67 4.06 -6.07 -14.35
N ASN A 68 4.80 -6.02 -15.45
CA ASN A 68 4.29 -6.59 -16.68
C ASN A 68 4.35 -8.11 -16.48
N ASN A 69 3.23 -8.82 -16.58
CA ASN A 69 3.24 -10.27 -16.74
C ASN A 69 3.79 -10.62 -18.14
N SER A 70 5.02 -10.24 -18.42
CA SER A 70 5.72 -10.56 -19.66
C SER A 70 6.42 -11.89 -19.52
N THR A 71 5.62 -12.95 -19.42
CA THR A 71 5.99 -14.26 -19.95
C THR A 71 5.00 -14.55 -21.08
N HIS A 72 5.41 -14.18 -22.30
CA HIS A 72 4.87 -14.65 -23.59
C HIS A 72 3.50 -14.21 -24.12
N SER A 73 2.92 -13.07 -23.71
CA SER A 73 1.78 -12.52 -24.47
C SER A 73 1.91 -11.03 -24.79
N SER A 74 2.39 -10.77 -26.01
CA SER A 74 2.40 -9.48 -26.70
C SER A 74 0.98 -9.03 -27.05
N GLY A 75 0.15 -8.74 -26.05
CA GLY A 75 -1.24 -8.32 -26.25
C GLY A 75 -1.51 -6.92 -25.71
N ARG A 76 -2.14 -6.06 -26.52
CA ARG A 76 -2.71 -4.76 -26.11
C ARG A 76 -3.51 -4.83 -24.80
N PHE A 77 -4.18 -5.96 -24.55
CA PHE A 77 -4.98 -6.23 -23.35
C PHE A 77 -4.18 -6.22 -22.04
N ASN A 78 -2.89 -6.59 -22.06
CA ASN A 78 -2.07 -6.59 -20.85
C ASN A 78 -1.72 -5.17 -20.39
N ASN A 79 -1.53 -4.25 -21.34
CA ASN A 79 -1.16 -2.87 -21.04
C ASN A 79 -2.31 -2.09 -20.38
N GLU A 80 -3.55 -2.30 -20.82
CA GLU A 80 -4.71 -1.63 -20.21
C GLU A 80 -4.94 -2.06 -18.76
N GLN A 81 -4.82 -3.35 -18.47
CA GLN A 81 -4.95 -3.87 -17.11
C GLN A 81 -3.85 -3.32 -16.18
N THR A 82 -2.59 -3.31 -16.65
CA THR A 82 -1.48 -2.70 -15.91
C THR A 82 -1.72 -1.21 -15.65
N GLN A 83 -2.22 -0.46 -16.64
CA GLN A 83 -2.56 0.96 -16.47
C GLN A 83 -3.68 1.17 -15.44
N ILE A 84 -4.69 0.30 -15.41
CA ILE A 84 -5.76 0.33 -14.41
C ILE A 84 -5.18 0.10 -13.01
N GLU A 85 -4.28 -0.87 -12.86
CA GLU A 85 -3.62 -1.17 -11.58
C GLU A 85 -2.73 -0.01 -11.09
N ILE A 86 -1.89 0.54 -11.98
CA ILE A 86 -1.08 1.73 -11.72
C ILE A 86 -1.98 2.86 -11.25
N ARG A 87 -3.03 3.17 -12.01
CA ARG A 87 -3.92 4.30 -11.71
C ARG A 87 -4.64 4.14 -10.39
N ARG A 88 -5.12 2.93 -10.08
CA ARG A 88 -5.76 2.65 -8.78
C ARG A 88 -4.78 2.87 -7.62
N GLN A 89 -3.56 2.33 -7.73
CA GLN A 89 -2.57 2.45 -6.66
C GLN A 89 -2.12 3.90 -6.47
N VAL A 90 -1.87 4.64 -7.56
CA VAL A 90 -1.50 6.05 -7.53
C VAL A 90 -2.58 6.91 -6.88
N ASN A 91 -3.86 6.68 -7.20
CA ASN A 91 -4.97 7.43 -6.61
C ASN A 91 -5.04 7.26 -5.09
N ILE A 92 -4.81 6.04 -4.60
CA ILE A 92 -4.74 5.76 -3.16
C ILE A 92 -3.55 6.50 -2.54
N LEU A 93 -2.35 6.37 -3.11
CA LEU A 93 -1.15 7.00 -2.57
C LEU A 93 -1.23 8.53 -2.51
N LYS A 94 -1.87 9.17 -3.49
CA LYS A 94 -2.11 10.62 -3.47
C LYS A 94 -3.03 11.06 -2.35
N GLU A 95 -4.06 10.29 -2.05
CA GLU A 95 -4.98 10.56 -0.94
C GLU A 95 -4.28 10.43 0.41
N LEU A 96 -3.25 9.59 0.49
CA LEU A 96 -2.50 9.29 1.71
C LEU A 96 -1.25 10.16 1.91
N LYS A 97 -0.97 11.11 1.02
CA LYS A 97 0.28 11.91 1.00
C LYS A 97 0.58 12.72 2.26
N ASN A 98 -0.43 12.95 3.12
CA ASN A 98 -0.31 13.80 4.30
C ASN A 98 0.14 13.02 5.55
N SER A 99 0.39 11.71 5.46
CA SER A 99 0.81 10.91 6.60
C SER A 99 2.29 10.57 6.57
N ASP A 100 2.91 10.83 7.71
CA ASP A 100 4.29 10.49 8.02
C ASP A 100 4.53 8.99 8.27
N HIS A 101 3.46 8.19 8.38
CA HIS A 101 3.50 6.75 8.63
C HIS A 101 3.14 5.92 7.39
N ILE A 102 2.89 6.59 6.27
CA ILE A 102 2.68 5.99 4.96
C ILE A 102 3.89 6.32 4.08
N ILE A 103 4.30 5.39 3.23
CA ILE A 103 5.42 5.61 2.30
C ILE A 103 5.17 6.85 1.43
N ARG A 104 6.14 7.76 1.40
CA ARG A 104 6.07 8.99 0.61
C ARG A 104 6.16 8.64 -0.86
N PHE A 105 5.11 8.99 -1.59
CA PHE A 105 4.98 8.81 -3.02
C PHE A 105 5.35 10.10 -3.74
N TYR A 106 6.23 10.02 -4.74
CA TYR A 106 6.67 11.16 -5.54
C TYR A 106 6.06 11.21 -6.93
N GLY A 107 5.71 10.05 -7.51
CA GLY A 107 5.14 10.01 -8.85
C GLY A 107 5.37 8.66 -9.54
N VAL A 108 5.01 8.64 -10.82
CA VAL A 108 5.30 7.52 -11.72
C VAL A 108 6.34 7.98 -12.72
N ALA A 109 7.36 7.15 -12.94
CA ALA A 109 8.32 7.33 -14.03
C ALA A 109 8.04 6.28 -15.11
N GLN A 110 8.28 6.65 -16.37
CA GLN A 110 8.29 5.71 -17.48
C GLN A 110 9.67 5.75 -18.13
N GLU A 111 10.26 4.58 -18.31
CA GLU A 111 11.48 4.41 -19.11
C GLU A 111 11.27 3.22 -20.04
N ASP A 112 11.59 3.43 -21.32
CA ASP A 112 11.30 2.47 -22.37
C ASP A 112 9.81 2.05 -22.34
N SER A 113 9.56 0.75 -22.21
CA SER A 113 8.21 0.14 -22.10
C SER A 113 7.85 -0.25 -20.66
N LYS A 114 8.52 0.34 -19.65
CA LYS A 114 8.35 0.00 -18.23
C LYS A 114 7.87 1.20 -17.42
N TYR A 115 6.98 0.93 -16.47
CA TYR A 115 6.51 1.91 -15.50
C TYR A 115 7.10 1.63 -14.12
N TYR A 116 7.47 2.69 -13.42
CA TYR A 116 8.04 2.64 -12.08
C TYR A 116 7.24 3.51 -11.13
N LEU A 117 6.88 2.95 -9.97
CA LEU A 117 6.41 3.72 -8.83
C LEU A 117 7.64 4.33 -8.13
N VAL A 118 7.66 5.65 -8.00
CA VAL A 118 8.75 6.37 -7.35
C VAL A 118 8.34 6.76 -5.92
N THR A 119 9.07 6.24 -4.94
CA THR A 119 8.86 6.54 -3.51
C THR A 119 10.16 6.95 -2.84
N GLU A 120 10.09 7.38 -1.58
CA GLU A 120 11.30 7.52 -0.77
C GLU A 120 12.04 6.19 -0.67
N TRP A 121 13.37 6.27 -0.62
CA TRP A 121 14.20 5.14 -0.27
C TRP A 121 14.11 4.84 1.23
N MET A 122 14.19 3.56 1.60
CA MET A 122 14.13 3.09 2.98
C MET A 122 15.36 2.20 3.21
N GLU A 123 16.35 2.73 3.93
CA GLU A 123 17.74 2.23 3.97
C GLU A 123 17.86 0.80 4.44
N TYR A 124 16.97 0.40 5.33
CA TYR A 124 16.98 -0.90 5.95
C TYR A 124 16.00 -1.90 5.33
N GLY A 125 15.36 -1.54 4.21
CA GLY A 125 14.45 -2.41 3.50
C GLY A 125 13.16 -2.66 4.28
N ASN A 126 12.59 -3.87 4.14
CA ASN A 126 11.38 -4.24 4.85
C ASN A 126 11.68 -4.81 6.25
N LEU A 127 10.69 -4.78 7.12
CA LEU A 127 10.81 -5.18 8.53
C LEU A 127 11.16 -6.66 8.68
N ASN A 128 10.76 -7.52 7.74
CA ASN A 128 11.14 -8.94 7.76
C ASN A 128 12.66 -9.10 7.55
N GLU A 129 13.22 -8.44 6.53
CA GLU A 129 14.66 -8.41 6.26
C GLU A 129 15.43 -7.75 7.39
N TYR A 130 14.94 -6.62 7.90
CA TYR A 130 15.54 -5.91 9.03
C TYR A 130 15.63 -6.81 10.26
N TYR A 131 14.53 -7.50 10.62
CA TYR A 131 14.52 -8.40 11.76
C TYR A 131 15.51 -9.56 11.62
N ASN A 132 15.64 -10.11 10.41
CA ASN A 132 16.59 -11.19 10.15
C ASN A 132 18.05 -10.72 10.18
N ARG A 133 18.33 -9.48 9.73
CA ARG A 133 19.68 -8.91 9.69
C ARG A 133 20.16 -8.38 11.04
N PHE A 134 19.26 -7.77 11.82
CA PHE A 134 19.62 -7.03 13.04
C PHE A 134 19.01 -7.65 14.30
N ARG A 135 18.66 -8.94 14.27
CA ARG A 135 17.92 -9.64 15.34
C ARG A 135 18.42 -9.32 16.75
N ASP A 136 19.73 -9.33 16.94
CA ASP A 136 20.37 -9.16 18.25
C ASP A 136 20.39 -7.69 18.72
N ASN A 137 20.15 -6.74 17.82
CA ASN A 137 20.18 -5.30 18.08
C ASN A 137 18.77 -4.70 18.27
N ILE A 138 17.71 -5.50 18.11
CA ILE A 138 16.32 -5.04 18.26
C ILE A 138 15.87 -5.18 19.72
N ASN A 139 16.13 -4.13 20.50
CA ASN A 139 15.65 -4.01 21.87
C ASN A 139 14.13 -3.73 21.95
N TRP A 140 13.59 -3.71 23.16
CA TRP A 140 12.14 -3.50 23.38
C TRP A 140 11.68 -2.09 22.97
N GLU A 141 12.53 -1.09 23.12
CA GLU A 141 12.25 0.30 22.74
C GLU A 141 12.00 0.42 21.23
N ILE A 142 12.86 -0.18 20.40
CA ILE A 142 12.69 -0.22 18.94
C ILE A 142 11.39 -0.94 18.57
N LYS A 143 11.08 -2.06 19.24
CA LYS A 143 9.83 -2.81 18.99
C LYS A 143 8.58 -1.97 19.29
N ILE A 144 8.57 -1.26 20.42
CA ILE A 144 7.46 -0.35 20.77
C ILE A 144 7.34 0.77 19.75
N LYS A 145 8.46 1.39 19.37
CA LYS A 145 8.49 2.46 18.36
C LYS A 145 7.89 1.99 17.04
N PHE A 146 8.32 0.83 16.55
CA PHE A 146 7.79 0.24 15.32
C PHE A 146 6.30 -0.08 15.42
N ALA A 147 5.87 -0.68 16.53
CA ALA A 147 4.45 -0.98 16.75
C ALA A 147 3.60 0.31 16.76
N LEU A 148 4.08 1.36 17.43
CA LEU A 148 3.40 2.65 17.49
C LEU A 148 3.26 3.30 16.11
N ASP A 149 4.34 3.32 15.33
CA ASP A 149 4.34 3.87 13.98
C ASP A 149 3.40 3.10 13.05
N ILE A 150 3.39 1.76 13.12
CA ILE A 150 2.45 0.91 12.36
C ILE A 150 1.01 1.23 12.77
N CYS A 151 0.71 1.29 14.07
CA CYS A 151 -0.62 1.59 14.57
C CYS A 151 -1.11 2.98 14.11
N ARG A 152 -0.23 3.99 14.14
CA ARG A 152 -0.54 5.33 13.62
C ARG A 152 -0.82 5.30 12.11
N GLY A 153 -0.04 4.55 11.35
CA GLY A 153 -0.28 4.32 9.93
C GLY A 153 -1.65 3.69 9.66
N VAL A 154 -1.97 2.58 10.34
CA VAL A 154 -3.27 1.90 10.20
C VAL A 154 -4.43 2.81 10.61
N ALA A 155 -4.32 3.50 11.74
CA ALA A 155 -5.34 4.44 12.19
C ALA A 155 -5.58 5.57 11.17
N TYR A 156 -4.51 6.08 10.54
CA TYR A 156 -4.62 7.06 9.46
C TYR A 156 -5.37 6.50 8.24
N LEU A 157 -5.03 5.29 7.79
CA LEU A 157 -5.72 4.63 6.68
C LEU A 157 -7.23 4.50 6.94
N HIS A 158 -7.60 4.06 8.14
CA HIS A 158 -9.00 3.92 8.54
C HIS A 158 -9.72 5.28 8.60
N GLY A 159 -9.04 6.33 9.07
CA GLY A 159 -9.55 7.70 9.02
C GLY A 159 -9.82 8.19 7.60
N CYS A 160 -8.99 7.78 6.64
CA CYS A 160 -9.18 8.01 5.20
C CYS A 160 -10.18 7.03 4.55
N LYS A 161 -10.81 6.12 5.31
CA LYS A 161 -11.71 5.07 4.79
C LYS A 161 -11.04 4.19 3.73
N ILE A 162 -9.77 3.88 3.92
CA ILE A 162 -8.96 3.01 3.07
C ILE A 162 -8.56 1.78 3.89
N LEU A 163 -8.70 0.60 3.28
CA LEU A 163 -8.17 -0.66 3.78
C LEU A 163 -6.92 -0.99 2.96
N HIS A 164 -5.83 -1.31 3.63
CA HIS A 164 -4.58 -1.74 3.04
C HIS A 164 -4.67 -3.14 2.42
N HIS A 165 -5.30 -4.08 3.13
CA HIS A 165 -5.45 -5.51 2.81
C HIS A 165 -4.19 -6.38 2.82
N ASP A 166 -3.02 -5.81 3.03
CA ASP A 166 -1.75 -6.53 2.98
C ASP A 166 -0.77 -6.06 4.08
N ILE A 167 -1.27 -5.83 5.29
CA ILE A 167 -0.42 -5.41 6.42
C ILE A 167 0.39 -6.61 6.91
N GLN A 168 1.66 -6.64 6.55
CA GLN A 168 2.61 -7.68 6.95
C GLN A 168 4.04 -7.12 6.99
N SER A 169 4.97 -7.83 7.64
CA SER A 169 6.35 -7.36 7.82
C SER A 169 7.09 -7.08 6.51
N ALA A 170 6.74 -7.75 5.41
CA ALA A 170 7.29 -7.49 4.08
C ALA A 170 6.85 -6.13 3.48
N ASN A 171 5.76 -5.56 3.98
CA ASN A 171 5.17 -4.30 3.51
C ASN A 171 5.33 -3.16 4.53
N ILE A 172 6.06 -3.39 5.62
CA ILE A 172 6.49 -2.35 6.55
C ILE A 172 7.95 -2.05 6.22
N LEU A 173 8.26 -0.82 5.80
CA LEU A 173 9.63 -0.42 5.45
C LEU A 173 10.28 0.35 6.59
N VAL A 174 11.60 0.22 6.72
CA VAL A 174 12.40 0.80 7.81
C VAL A 174 13.46 1.73 7.23
N ASN A 175 13.54 2.97 7.73
CA ASN A 175 14.56 3.94 7.33
C ASN A 175 15.74 4.01 8.31
N GLU A 176 16.78 4.76 7.96
CA GLU A 176 18.01 4.94 8.75
C GLU A 176 17.77 5.46 10.17
N HIS A 177 16.67 6.18 10.41
CA HIS A 177 16.29 6.72 11.72
C HIS A 177 15.40 5.76 12.55
N HIS A 178 15.27 4.50 12.14
CA HIS A 178 14.37 3.53 12.76
C HIS A 178 12.93 4.06 12.83
N LYS A 179 12.47 4.76 11.79
CA LYS A 179 11.05 5.09 11.56
C LYS A 179 10.51 4.07 10.57
N VAL A 180 9.32 3.55 10.85
CA VAL A 180 8.66 2.60 9.95
C VAL A 180 7.48 3.21 9.24
N LYS A 181 7.28 2.80 7.98
CA LYS A 181 6.20 3.27 7.13
C LYS A 181 5.50 2.10 6.45
N ILE A 182 4.18 2.19 6.34
CA ILE A 182 3.38 1.22 5.58
C ILE A 182 3.58 1.48 4.09
N ALA A 183 3.88 0.44 3.33
CA ALA A 183 4.10 0.46 1.89
C ALA A 183 3.28 -0.61 1.18
N ASN A 184 3.35 -0.62 -0.15
CA ASN A 184 2.72 -1.62 -1.03
C ASN A 184 1.17 -1.59 -1.08
N PHE A 185 0.63 -0.49 -1.61
CA PHE A 185 -0.82 -0.24 -1.73
C PHE A 185 -1.51 -0.93 -2.94
N GLY A 186 -0.88 -1.93 -3.56
CA GLY A 186 -1.43 -2.58 -4.76
C GLY A 186 -2.75 -3.33 -4.50
N LEU A 187 -2.95 -3.82 -3.27
CA LEU A 187 -4.17 -4.52 -2.85
C LEU A 187 -5.18 -3.60 -2.16
N SER A 188 -4.81 -2.34 -1.88
CA SER A 188 -5.63 -1.43 -1.10
C SER A 188 -6.91 -1.01 -1.83
N LYS A 189 -7.95 -0.71 -1.04
CA LYS A 189 -9.31 -0.40 -1.49
C LYS A 189 -9.96 0.65 -0.58
N LYS A 190 -10.87 1.45 -1.13
CA LYS A 190 -11.75 2.28 -0.29
C LYS A 190 -12.82 1.41 0.37
N PHE A 191 -13.35 1.84 1.51
CA PHE A 191 -14.43 1.12 2.21
C PHE A 191 -15.69 0.98 1.33
N SER A 192 -15.90 1.91 0.40
CA SER A 192 -17.00 1.87 -0.58
C SER A 192 -16.79 0.86 -1.70
N ASP A 193 -15.56 0.42 -1.93
CA ASP A 193 -15.24 -0.51 -3.00
C ASP A 193 -15.65 -1.92 -2.60
N ILE A 194 -16.07 -2.72 -3.58
CA ILE A 194 -16.40 -4.12 -3.36
C ILE A 194 -15.13 -4.88 -2.94
N THR A 195 -15.02 -5.24 -1.67
CA THR A 195 -13.89 -5.96 -1.06
C THR A 195 -13.80 -7.45 -1.44
N ARG A 196 -14.62 -7.90 -2.41
CA ARG A 196 -15.11 -9.28 -2.43
C ARG A 196 -14.09 -10.34 -2.87
N ASN A 197 -12.99 -10.00 -3.54
CA ASN A 197 -12.08 -11.01 -4.11
C ASN A 197 -10.61 -10.59 -3.99
N ILE A 198 -10.02 -10.69 -2.79
CA ILE A 198 -8.55 -10.72 -2.66
C ILE A 198 -8.16 -12.19 -2.63
N THR A 199 -7.52 -12.66 -3.70
CA THR A 199 -7.02 -14.03 -3.79
C THR A 199 -5.93 -14.22 -2.74
N HIS A 200 -6.17 -15.11 -1.78
CA HIS A 200 -5.21 -15.42 -0.72
C HIS A 200 -3.99 -16.14 -1.32
N ASN A 201 -2.78 -15.70 -1.00
CA ASN A 201 -1.56 -16.50 -1.17
C ASN A 201 -1.24 -17.21 0.16
N LEU A 202 -0.50 -18.33 0.11
CA LEU A 202 -0.14 -19.07 1.34
C LEU A 202 0.69 -18.22 2.32
N GLU A 203 1.46 -17.27 1.80
CA GLU A 203 2.38 -16.44 2.59
C GLU A 203 1.65 -15.46 3.51
N ASN A 204 0.49 -14.95 3.10
CA ASN A 204 -0.27 -13.96 3.87
C ASN A 204 -1.21 -14.59 4.90
N ILE A 205 -1.44 -15.91 4.87
CA ILE A 205 -2.38 -16.60 5.77
C ILE A 205 -2.07 -16.33 7.24
N ARG A 206 -0.78 -16.24 7.61
CA ARG A 206 -0.34 -15.97 8.99
C ARG A 206 -0.72 -14.58 9.51
N TYR A 207 -1.05 -13.65 8.62
CA TYR A 207 -1.42 -12.27 8.94
C TYR A 207 -2.93 -12.05 8.79
N MET A 208 -3.71 -13.09 8.47
CA MET A 208 -5.14 -12.98 8.26
C MET A 208 -5.92 -13.17 9.55
N ALA A 209 -6.96 -12.35 9.70
CA ALA A 209 -7.94 -12.52 10.75
C ALA A 209 -8.72 -13.85 10.56
N PRO A 210 -9.06 -14.55 11.67
CA PRO A 210 -9.56 -15.92 11.65
C PRO A 210 -10.91 -16.04 10.94
N GLU A 211 -11.73 -15.00 10.98
CA GLU A 211 -12.99 -14.93 10.24
C GLU A 211 -12.81 -15.02 8.72
N LYS A 212 -11.61 -14.71 8.20
CA LYS A 212 -11.25 -14.86 6.78
C LYS A 212 -10.80 -16.28 6.42
N LEU A 213 -10.50 -17.12 7.41
CA LEU A 213 -10.07 -18.51 7.23
C LEU A 213 -11.24 -19.50 7.29
N LEU A 214 -12.43 -19.06 7.69
CA LEU A 214 -13.60 -19.91 7.84
C LEU A 214 -14.09 -20.48 6.50
N LEU A 215 -14.13 -21.81 6.42
CA LEU A 215 -14.75 -22.56 5.34
C LEU A 215 -16.27 -22.64 5.57
N ASP A 216 -17.08 -22.58 4.50
CA ASP A 216 -18.49 -23.00 4.63
C ASP A 216 -18.51 -24.52 4.67
N ASN A 217 -18.91 -25.08 5.82
CA ASN A 217 -19.23 -26.50 5.95
C ASN A 217 -20.66 -26.76 5.42
N ASN A 218 -20.88 -26.56 4.12
CA ASN A 218 -22.10 -27.06 3.49
C ASN A 218 -21.79 -28.46 2.94
N GLU A 219 -22.18 -29.50 3.69
CA GLU A 219 -21.93 -30.92 3.42
C GLU A 219 -22.51 -31.46 2.08
N ASN A 220 -23.16 -30.61 1.27
CA ASN A 220 -23.91 -31.01 0.08
C ASN A 220 -23.32 -30.56 -1.26
N ASN A 221 -22.08 -30.05 -1.31
CA ASN A 221 -21.40 -29.80 -2.58
C ASN A 221 -19.90 -30.11 -2.46
N SER A 222 -19.38 -30.88 -3.41
CA SER A 222 -17.97 -31.26 -3.58
C SER A 222 -16.99 -30.10 -3.84
N GLU A 223 -17.44 -28.85 -3.69
CA GLU A 223 -16.62 -27.64 -3.75
C GLU A 223 -16.57 -26.99 -2.37
N ILE A 224 -15.40 -27.01 -1.74
CA ILE A 224 -15.11 -26.24 -0.51
C ILE A 224 -15.28 -24.75 -0.83
N LYS A 225 -16.46 -24.20 -0.55
CA LYS A 225 -16.72 -22.75 -0.67
C LYS A 225 -16.32 -22.09 0.64
N ARG A 226 -15.51 -21.03 0.58
CA ARG A 226 -15.16 -20.25 1.77
C ARG A 226 -16.33 -19.34 2.16
N LYS A 227 -16.63 -19.24 3.45
CA LYS A 227 -17.67 -18.32 3.94
C LYS A 227 -17.32 -16.90 3.52
N LYS A 228 -18.23 -16.23 2.82
CA LYS A 228 -17.97 -14.89 2.26
C LYS A 228 -18.09 -13.81 3.34
N VAL A 229 -17.07 -13.68 4.18
CA VAL A 229 -16.98 -12.63 5.21
C VAL A 229 -16.39 -11.36 4.61
N SER A 230 -17.10 -10.24 4.75
CA SER A 230 -16.63 -8.91 4.33
C SER A 230 -15.35 -8.54 5.09
N TYR A 231 -14.32 -8.06 4.39
CA TYR A 231 -13.12 -7.56 5.05
C TYR A 231 -13.42 -6.16 5.59
N ASP A 232 -13.18 -5.92 6.87
CA ASP A 232 -13.37 -4.63 7.53
C ASP A 232 -12.12 -4.19 8.29
N SER A 233 -12.21 -3.08 9.02
CA SER A 233 -11.09 -2.53 9.79
C SER A 233 -10.59 -3.46 10.89
N LYS A 234 -11.42 -4.38 11.40
CA LYS A 234 -11.01 -5.35 12.43
C LYS A 234 -10.06 -6.39 11.85
N CYS A 235 -10.21 -6.72 10.57
CA CYS A 235 -9.30 -7.62 9.88
C CYS A 235 -7.86 -7.07 9.80
N GLU A 236 -7.65 -5.75 9.88
CA GLU A 236 -6.31 -5.12 9.85
C GLU A 236 -5.68 -4.97 11.23
N ILE A 237 -6.49 -5.08 12.28
CA ILE A 237 -6.06 -4.94 13.68
C ILE A 237 -5.68 -6.31 14.27
N TYR A 238 -6.18 -7.41 13.67
CA TYR A 238 -5.99 -8.76 14.19
C TYR A 238 -4.52 -9.13 14.43
N ARG A 239 -4.24 -9.57 15.66
CA ARG A 239 -3.06 -10.30 16.12
C ARG A 239 -3.45 -11.23 17.25
#